data_AF-D4MIV7-F1
#
_entry.id   AF-D4MIV7-F1
#
_cell.length_a   1.000
_cell.length_b   1.000
_cell.length_c   1.000
_cell.angle_alpha   90.00
_cell.angle_beta   90.00
_cell.angle_gamma   90.00
#
_symmetry.space_group_name_H-M   'P 1'
#
loop_
_entity.id
_entity.type
_entity.pdbx_description
1 polymer ?
#
loop_
_entity_poly.entity_id
_entity_poly.type
_entity_poly.pdbx_seq_one_letter_code
_entity_poly.pdbx_strand_id
1 'polypeptide(L)'
;MAKANTKKTTPTVNHPTTPEEKKKALDTAMEQIIKNYGQGAVMFLGGEGNKKLDVESVPTGSIGLDYALGIGGLPKGRIIEIYGPESGGKTTVTLHAIAETQKLGGMAAFIDVEHALDPVYAKSLGVDIDHLIVSQPDTGEQALEIMETLARSGAIDIVVLDSVAAMVTKAEIDGEIGDSFVGVQARLMSAAMRKLTSVISKSNTVAIFINQVREKIGVMYGNPETTPGGRALKFYASVRIEVRKGEKIVDDGEIIGYTTKCKVVKNKVAPPFKETQFDMIFGEGISRLGEIITMGEELGFIKKSGAWYSYNGERLGQGKEKTKKFLKENDDLRLEIEGKIKENMSKLDMSASEDGEGTDNADTSESAAENELKEIGDEAAKADAPAPAPAPKKKGAAKKSVVVEADSDFEEFSPEDLG
;
A
#
# COMPACT_ATOMS: atom_id res chain seq x y z
N MET A 1 -2.23 -65.70 -6.70
CA MET A 1 -3.51 -65.16 -6.20
C MET A 1 -3.61 -63.70 -6.59
N ALA A 2 -4.77 -63.30 -7.13
CA ALA A 2 -4.96 -62.12 -7.96
C ALA A 2 -4.82 -60.78 -7.22
N LYS A 3 -4.28 -59.80 -7.95
CA LYS A 3 -4.11 -58.39 -7.57
C LYS A 3 -5.47 -57.70 -7.41
N ALA A 4 -5.72 -57.09 -6.25
CA ALA A 4 -6.85 -56.18 -6.06
C ALA A 4 -6.56 -54.85 -6.77
N ASN A 5 -7.32 -54.60 -7.83
CA ASN A 5 -7.22 -53.43 -8.69
C ASN A 5 -8.20 -52.36 -8.19
N THR A 6 -7.74 -51.41 -7.37
CA THR A 6 -8.52 -50.21 -7.00
C THR A 6 -8.56 -49.26 -8.20
N LYS A 7 -9.58 -49.43 -9.05
CA LYS A 7 -9.95 -48.46 -10.09
C LYS A 7 -10.23 -47.10 -9.42
N LYS A 8 -9.38 -46.10 -9.68
CA LYS A 8 -9.73 -44.69 -9.49
C LYS A 8 -10.88 -44.38 -10.45
N THR A 9 -12.10 -44.26 -9.93
CA THR A 9 -13.26 -43.75 -10.67
C THR A 9 -13.03 -42.29 -10.99
N THR A 10 -12.92 -41.97 -12.27
CA THR A 10 -12.93 -40.60 -12.79
C THR A 10 -14.23 -39.92 -12.35
N PRO A 11 -14.20 -38.70 -11.78
CA PRO A 11 -15.43 -38.01 -11.41
C PRO A 11 -16.24 -37.71 -12.67
N THR A 12 -17.39 -38.36 -12.81
CA THR A 12 -18.36 -38.08 -13.87
C THR A 12 -19.19 -36.87 -13.48
N VAL A 13 -19.05 -35.76 -14.20
CA VAL A 13 -19.90 -34.57 -14.04
C VAL A 13 -21.15 -34.78 -14.89
N ASN A 14 -22.30 -34.97 -14.24
CA ASN A 14 -23.59 -34.99 -14.94
C ASN A 14 -23.99 -33.56 -15.30
N HIS A 15 -24.15 -33.29 -16.59
CA HIS A 15 -24.63 -32.00 -17.09
C HIS A 15 -26.16 -31.97 -17.11
N PRO A 16 -26.82 -31.16 -16.25
CA PRO A 16 -28.28 -31.06 -16.28
C PRO A 16 -28.73 -30.36 -17.57
N THR A 17 -29.78 -30.86 -18.22
CA THR A 17 -30.19 -30.43 -19.57
C THR A 17 -31.28 -29.37 -19.54
N THR A 18 -32.10 -29.31 -18.48
CA THR A 18 -33.16 -28.30 -18.32
C THR A 18 -32.78 -27.19 -17.32
N PRO A 19 -33.33 -25.97 -17.46
CA PRO A 19 -33.09 -24.88 -16.50
C PRO A 19 -33.48 -25.21 -15.05
N GLU A 20 -34.54 -25.98 -14.85
CA GLU A 20 -35.02 -26.39 -13.53
C GLU A 20 -34.09 -27.41 -12.86
N GLU A 21 -33.59 -28.39 -13.61
CA GLU A 21 -32.60 -29.34 -13.11
C GLU A 21 -31.27 -28.66 -12.79
N LYS A 22 -30.86 -27.68 -13.60
CA LYS A 22 -29.68 -26.85 -13.33
C LYS A 22 -29.83 -26.08 -12.02
N LYS A 23 -30.99 -25.45 -11.80
CA LYS A 23 -31.28 -24.72 -10.57
C LYS A 23 -31.27 -25.65 -9.35
N LYS A 24 -31.96 -26.79 -9.42
CA LYS A 24 -31.99 -27.77 -8.32
C LYS A 24 -30.61 -28.34 -7.98
N ALA A 25 -29.81 -28.67 -9.00
CA ALA A 25 -28.45 -29.14 -8.80
C ALA A 25 -27.56 -28.06 -8.18
N LEU A 26 -27.72 -26.81 -8.60
CA LEU A 26 -27.01 -25.66 -8.05
C LEU A 26 -27.41 -25.39 -6.59
N ASP A 27 -28.70 -25.38 -6.27
CA ASP A 27 -29.21 -25.18 -4.91
C ASP A 27 -28.67 -26.26 -3.96
N THR A 28 -28.70 -27.53 -4.40
CA THR A 28 -28.15 -28.66 -3.63
C THR A 28 -26.64 -28.50 -3.39
N ALA A 29 -25.88 -28.07 -4.40
CA ALA A 29 -24.45 -27.83 -4.26
C ALA A 29 -24.18 -26.65 -3.31
N MET A 30 -24.96 -25.57 -3.40
CA MET A 30 -24.86 -24.42 -2.49
C MET A 30 -25.16 -24.82 -1.05
N GLU A 31 -26.22 -25.60 -0.80
CA GLU A 31 -26.55 -26.12 0.53
C GLU A 31 -25.43 -27.00 1.10
N GLN A 32 -24.82 -27.87 0.28
CA GLN A 32 -23.68 -28.69 0.69
C GLN A 32 -22.47 -27.84 1.05
N ILE A 33 -22.18 -26.79 0.26
CA ILE A 33 -21.08 -25.87 0.55
C ILE A 33 -21.35 -25.13 1.87
N ILE A 34 -22.55 -24.59 2.07
CA ILE A 34 -22.94 -23.89 3.31
C ILE A 34 -22.86 -24.83 4.52
N LYS A 35 -23.30 -26.09 4.38
CA LYS A 35 -23.23 -27.09 5.45
C LYS A 35 -21.79 -27.43 5.83
N ASN A 36 -20.89 -27.53 4.85
CA ASN A 36 -19.50 -27.94 5.08
C ASN A 36 -18.59 -26.78 5.51
N TYR A 37 -18.85 -25.56 5.02
CA TYR A 37 -17.94 -24.42 5.15
C TYR A 37 -18.56 -23.20 5.85
N GLY A 38 -19.83 -23.30 6.27
CA GLY A 38 -20.54 -22.27 7.03
C GLY A 38 -21.35 -21.31 6.16
N GLN A 39 -22.19 -20.52 6.85
CA GLN A 39 -22.96 -19.44 6.22
C GLN A 39 -22.02 -18.42 5.59
N GLY A 40 -22.29 -18.06 4.33
CA GLY A 40 -21.49 -17.10 3.56
C GLY A 40 -20.30 -17.68 2.78
N ALA A 41 -20.06 -18.99 2.83
CA ALA A 41 -19.02 -19.64 2.02
C ALA A 41 -19.32 -19.62 0.50
N VAL A 42 -20.60 -19.55 0.12
CA VAL A 42 -21.04 -19.33 -1.26
C VAL A 42 -22.33 -18.51 -1.25
N MET A 43 -22.41 -17.52 -2.13
CA MET A 43 -23.59 -16.67 -2.31
C MET A 43 -23.62 -16.06 -3.71
N PHE A 44 -24.80 -15.63 -4.16
CA PHE A 44 -24.93 -14.85 -5.38
C PHE A 44 -24.47 -13.41 -5.14
N LEU A 45 -23.62 -12.89 -6.03
CA LEU A 45 -23.02 -11.57 -5.90
C LEU A 45 -24.06 -10.42 -5.91
N GLY A 46 -25.21 -10.59 -6.55
CA GLY A 46 -26.28 -9.58 -6.59
C GLY A 46 -27.43 -9.80 -5.61
N GLY A 47 -27.35 -10.80 -4.72
CA GLY A 47 -28.45 -11.14 -3.82
C GLY A 47 -28.69 -10.10 -2.72
N GLU A 48 -29.89 -10.06 -2.14
CA GLU A 48 -30.28 -9.09 -1.08
C GLU A 48 -29.37 -9.13 0.17
N GLY A 49 -28.66 -10.24 0.41
CA GLY A 49 -27.65 -10.38 1.45
C GLY A 49 -26.31 -9.66 1.17
N ASN A 50 -26.13 -9.09 -0.03
CA ASN A 50 -24.88 -8.50 -0.51
C ASN A 50 -24.85 -6.97 -0.49
N LYS A 51 -25.73 -6.32 0.29
CA LYS A 51 -25.60 -4.89 0.63
C LYS A 51 -24.27 -4.54 1.34
N LYS A 52 -23.48 -5.54 1.75
CA LYS A 52 -22.08 -5.41 2.22
C LYS A 52 -21.05 -5.18 1.09
N LEU A 53 -21.48 -5.09 -0.17
CA LEU A 53 -20.58 -4.78 -1.29
C LEU A 53 -20.24 -3.30 -1.44
N ASP A 54 -20.93 -2.40 -0.73
CA ASP A 54 -20.43 -1.04 -0.55
C ASP A 54 -19.17 -1.14 0.33
N VAL A 55 -18.01 -0.97 -0.31
CA VAL A 55 -16.73 -1.03 0.38
C VAL A 55 -16.67 0.15 1.33
N GLU A 56 -16.88 -0.11 2.63
CA GLU A 56 -16.68 0.88 3.67
C GLU A 56 -15.25 1.44 3.60
N SER A 57 -15.11 2.73 3.91
CA SER A 57 -13.84 3.43 3.88
C SER A 57 -13.58 4.22 5.15
N VAL A 58 -12.31 4.55 5.37
CA VAL A 58 -11.85 5.44 6.43
C VAL A 58 -11.21 6.68 5.77
N PRO A 59 -11.58 7.91 6.16
CA PRO A 59 -10.97 9.12 5.61
C PRO A 59 -9.45 9.15 5.82
N THR A 60 -8.72 9.66 4.84
CA THR A 60 -7.26 9.82 4.91
C THR A 60 -6.82 11.06 5.68
N GLY A 61 -7.76 11.98 5.94
CA GLY A 61 -7.48 13.31 6.47
C GLY A 61 -7.17 14.35 5.39
N SER A 62 -7.10 13.94 4.11
CA SER A 62 -7.02 14.81 2.94
C SER A 62 -8.28 14.70 2.11
N ILE A 63 -8.93 15.85 1.85
CA ILE A 63 -10.14 15.90 1.02
C ILE A 63 -9.81 15.44 -0.42
N GLY A 64 -8.68 15.90 -0.95
CA GLY A 64 -8.24 15.57 -2.29
C GLY A 64 -7.88 14.09 -2.45
N LEU A 65 -7.25 13.48 -1.44
CA LEU A 65 -6.86 12.08 -1.49
C LEU A 65 -8.07 11.15 -1.35
N ASP A 66 -9.03 11.48 -0.47
CA ASP A 66 -10.29 10.73 -0.32
C ASP A 66 -11.07 10.70 -1.64
N TYR A 67 -11.05 11.81 -2.38
CA TYR A 67 -11.64 11.90 -3.70
C TYR A 67 -10.85 11.12 -4.76
N ALA A 68 -9.52 11.22 -4.77
CA ALA A 68 -8.67 10.46 -5.67
C ALA A 68 -8.83 8.93 -5.48
N LEU A 69 -9.17 8.49 -4.27
CA LEU A 69 -9.48 7.09 -3.96
C LEU A 69 -10.87 6.64 -4.47
N GLY A 70 -11.77 7.58 -4.74
CA GLY A 70 -13.07 7.36 -5.39
C GLY A 70 -14.17 6.78 -4.49
N ILE A 71 -13.82 6.29 -3.30
CA ILE A 71 -14.78 5.78 -2.29
C ILE A 71 -14.77 6.61 -1.01
N GLY A 72 -14.16 7.80 -1.03
CA GLY A 72 -14.10 8.71 0.11
C GLY A 72 -13.09 8.33 1.19
N GLY A 73 -12.11 7.47 0.88
CA GLY A 73 -11.06 7.10 1.84
C GLY A 73 -10.40 5.74 1.56
N LEU A 74 -9.65 5.25 2.54
CA LEU A 74 -8.98 3.95 2.51
C LEU A 74 -10.00 2.82 2.71
N PRO A 75 -10.04 1.79 1.84
CA PRO A 75 -11.03 0.72 1.95
C PRO A 75 -10.77 -0.18 3.17
N LYS A 76 -11.80 -0.38 3.99
CA LYS A 76 -11.79 -1.32 5.10
C LYS A 76 -11.67 -2.78 4.62
N GLY A 77 -11.04 -3.60 5.46
CA GLY A 77 -10.78 -5.00 5.16
C GLY A 77 -9.78 -5.24 4.03
N ARG A 78 -8.95 -4.24 3.70
CA ARG A 78 -7.95 -4.32 2.62
C ARG A 78 -6.55 -3.97 3.09
N ILE A 79 -5.58 -4.42 2.30
CA ILE A 79 -4.18 -4.04 2.39
C ILE A 79 -3.94 -2.80 1.49
N ILE A 80 -3.27 -1.80 2.03
CA ILE A 80 -2.88 -0.57 1.37
C ILE A 80 -1.34 -0.48 1.44
N GLU A 81 -0.69 -0.11 0.35
CA GLU A 81 0.74 0.25 0.37
C GLU A 81 0.88 1.76 0.14
N ILE A 82 1.56 2.46 1.05
CA ILE A 82 1.94 3.87 0.89
C ILE A 82 3.46 3.91 0.74
N TYR A 83 3.94 4.33 -0.43
CA TYR A 83 5.37 4.29 -0.73
C TYR A 83 5.86 5.57 -1.39
N GLY A 84 7.18 5.77 -1.39
CA GLY A 84 7.80 6.97 -1.93
C GLY A 84 9.14 7.28 -1.29
N PRO A 85 9.81 8.37 -1.73
CA PRO A 85 11.07 8.82 -1.18
C PRO A 85 11.02 9.12 0.32
N GLU A 86 12.18 9.13 0.95
CA GLU A 86 12.34 9.64 2.32
C GLU A 86 11.85 11.08 2.43
N SER A 87 11.32 11.45 3.60
CA SER A 87 10.73 12.77 3.84
C SER A 87 9.61 13.16 2.85
N GLY A 88 9.01 12.18 2.15
CA GLY A 88 7.89 12.39 1.23
C GLY A 88 6.55 12.63 1.92
N GLY A 89 6.43 12.36 3.23
CA GLY A 89 5.18 12.53 3.98
C GLY A 89 4.36 11.26 4.19
N LYS A 90 4.92 10.06 3.90
CA LYS A 90 4.23 8.76 4.03
C LYS A 90 3.69 8.53 5.45
N THR A 91 4.55 8.69 6.45
CA THR A 91 4.17 8.53 7.86
C THR A 91 3.16 9.58 8.28
N THR A 92 3.31 10.84 7.84
CA THR A 92 2.33 11.91 8.11
C THR A 92 0.94 11.60 7.55
N VAL A 93 0.84 11.18 6.27
CA VAL A 93 -0.44 10.76 5.66
C VAL A 93 -1.06 9.62 6.46
N THR A 94 -0.24 8.68 6.93
CA THR A 94 -0.69 7.53 7.69
C THR A 94 -1.17 7.91 9.10
N LEU A 95 -0.49 8.83 9.76
CA LEU A 95 -0.91 9.37 11.06
C LEU A 95 -2.22 10.15 10.97
N HIS A 96 -2.47 10.87 9.86
CA HIS A 96 -3.79 11.47 9.62
C HIS A 96 -4.89 10.42 9.45
N ALA A 97 -4.65 9.34 8.70
CA ALA A 97 -5.61 8.25 8.59
C ALA A 97 -5.89 7.58 9.95
N ILE A 98 -4.87 7.44 10.81
CA ILE A 98 -5.05 7.00 12.20
C ILE A 98 -5.93 7.99 12.99
N ALA A 99 -5.62 9.29 12.93
CA ALA A 99 -6.38 10.32 13.63
C ALA A 99 -7.85 10.34 13.20
N GLU A 100 -8.13 10.21 11.90
CA GLU A 100 -9.50 10.10 11.39
C GLU A 100 -10.19 8.81 11.85
N THR A 101 -9.48 7.69 11.91
CA THR A 101 -10.03 6.43 12.46
C THR A 101 -10.43 6.60 13.92
N GLN A 102 -9.57 7.20 14.74
CA GLN A 102 -9.82 7.43 16.16
C GLN A 102 -10.97 8.42 16.38
N LYS A 103 -11.09 9.47 15.57
CA LYS A 103 -12.24 10.40 15.60
C LYS A 103 -13.57 9.70 15.33
N LEU A 104 -13.55 8.65 14.50
CA LEU A 104 -14.72 7.79 14.25
C LEU A 104 -14.97 6.77 15.37
N GLY A 105 -14.19 6.81 16.46
CA GLY A 105 -14.28 5.89 17.60
C GLY A 105 -13.61 4.54 17.37
N GLY A 106 -12.81 4.41 16.30
CA GLY A 106 -12.09 3.18 15.97
C GLY A 106 -10.74 3.06 16.69
N MET A 107 -10.24 1.83 16.77
CA MET A 107 -8.95 1.52 17.39
C MET A 107 -7.83 1.46 16.36
N ALA A 108 -6.68 2.03 16.70
CA ALA A 108 -5.51 2.08 15.85
C ALA A 108 -4.31 1.37 16.47
N ALA A 109 -3.50 0.74 15.61
CA ALA A 109 -2.22 0.18 15.97
C ALA A 109 -1.10 0.60 14.99
N PHE A 110 0.10 0.84 15.53
CA PHE A 110 1.28 1.25 14.79
C PHE A 110 2.45 0.33 15.14
N ILE A 111 2.94 -0.41 14.13
CA ILE A 111 4.10 -1.28 14.23
C ILE A 111 5.31 -0.51 13.69
N ASP A 112 6.06 0.08 14.61
CA ASP A 112 7.22 0.94 14.35
C ASP A 112 8.50 0.10 14.26
N VAL A 113 8.78 -0.39 13.06
CA VAL A 113 10.01 -1.11 12.72
C VAL A 113 11.17 -0.14 12.49
N GLU A 114 10.89 1.09 12.05
CA GLU A 114 11.91 2.13 11.87
C GLU A 114 12.38 2.75 13.20
N HIS A 115 11.69 2.48 14.32
CA HIS A 115 11.94 3.09 15.64
C HIS A 115 11.96 4.63 15.58
N ALA A 116 11.11 5.21 14.73
CA ALA A 116 11.17 6.62 14.34
C ALA A 116 9.87 7.39 14.64
N LEU A 117 8.88 6.75 15.28
CA LEU A 117 7.61 7.42 15.60
C LEU A 117 7.80 8.46 16.71
N ASP A 118 7.55 9.75 16.39
CA ASP A 118 7.52 10.84 17.35
C ASP A 118 6.09 11.01 17.94
N PRO A 119 5.88 10.74 19.24
CA PRO A 119 4.56 10.88 19.87
C PRO A 119 4.09 12.34 19.97
N VAL A 120 5.00 13.30 20.07
CA VAL A 120 4.65 14.74 20.14
C VAL A 120 4.11 15.18 18.79
N TYR A 121 4.77 14.79 17.71
CA TYR A 121 4.31 15.06 16.35
C TYR A 121 2.99 14.33 16.05
N ALA A 122 2.88 13.04 16.36
CA ALA A 122 1.62 12.31 16.17
C ALA A 122 0.44 12.99 16.91
N LYS A 123 0.66 13.47 18.14
CA LYS A 123 -0.35 14.21 18.89
C LYS A 123 -0.75 15.52 18.21
N SER A 124 0.21 16.26 17.65
CA SER A 124 -0.08 17.51 16.94
C SER A 124 -0.90 17.30 15.66
N LEU A 125 -0.80 16.11 15.04
CA LEU A 125 -1.64 15.69 13.92
C LEU A 125 -3.05 15.23 14.33
N GLY A 126 -3.35 15.20 15.63
CA GLY A 126 -4.64 14.81 16.18
C GLY A 126 -4.78 13.32 16.49
N VAL A 127 -3.67 12.58 16.54
CA VAL A 127 -3.68 11.20 17.03
C VAL A 127 -3.88 11.19 18.54
N ASP A 128 -4.80 10.36 19.01
CA ASP A 128 -4.96 10.06 20.43
C ASP A 128 -3.87 9.05 20.85
N ILE A 129 -2.80 9.59 21.43
CA ILE A 129 -1.62 8.83 21.87
C ILE A 129 -1.96 7.88 23.01
N ASP A 130 -2.90 8.23 23.89
CA ASP A 130 -3.25 7.42 25.05
C ASP A 130 -3.98 6.12 24.63
N HIS A 131 -4.60 6.14 23.44
CA HIS A 131 -5.33 5.00 22.86
C HIS A 131 -4.71 4.48 21.55
N LEU A 132 -3.46 4.84 21.24
CA LEU A 132 -2.71 4.26 20.12
C LEU A 132 -1.89 3.07 20.60
N ILE A 133 -2.14 1.89 20.04
CA ILE A 133 -1.31 0.71 20.31
C ILE A 133 -0.01 0.84 19.51
N VAL A 134 1.13 0.86 20.18
CA VAL A 134 2.45 0.91 19.54
C VAL A 134 3.22 -0.38 19.82
N SER A 135 3.86 -0.93 18.79
CA SER A 135 4.78 -2.05 18.92
C SER A 135 6.08 -1.74 18.21
N GLN A 136 7.21 -2.02 18.86
CA GLN A 136 8.55 -1.90 18.32
C GLN A 136 9.19 -3.29 18.28
N PRO A 137 8.95 -4.06 17.21
CA PRO A 137 9.42 -5.44 17.10
C PRO A 137 10.92 -5.50 16.77
N ASP A 138 11.58 -6.57 17.21
CA ASP A 138 12.98 -6.85 16.93
C ASP A 138 13.19 -7.44 15.53
N THR A 139 12.19 -8.16 14.98
CA THR A 139 12.30 -8.81 13.65
C THR A 139 11.06 -8.60 12.78
N GLY A 140 11.24 -8.72 11.47
CA GLY A 140 10.15 -8.65 10.49
C GLY A 140 9.10 -9.74 10.69
N GLU A 141 9.49 -10.95 11.09
CA GLU A 141 8.55 -12.03 11.45
C GLU A 141 7.67 -11.60 12.63
N GLN A 142 8.28 -11.09 13.69
CA GLN A 142 7.55 -10.61 14.87
C GLN A 142 6.61 -9.47 14.51
N ALA A 143 7.05 -8.50 13.70
CA ALA A 143 6.21 -7.40 13.23
C ALA A 143 4.93 -7.90 12.54
N LEU A 144 5.07 -8.87 11.64
CA LEU A 144 3.97 -9.44 10.86
C LEU A 144 3.06 -10.33 11.71
N GLU A 145 3.60 -11.07 12.69
CA GLU A 145 2.82 -11.87 13.64
C GLU A 145 1.99 -11.00 14.60
N ILE A 146 2.57 -9.89 15.07
CA ILE A 146 1.85 -8.90 15.89
C ILE A 146 0.71 -8.29 15.08
N MET A 147 0.99 -7.83 13.84
CA MET A 147 -0.04 -7.31 12.95
C MET A 147 -1.16 -8.34 12.69
N GLU A 148 -0.81 -9.61 12.45
CA GLU A 148 -1.78 -10.68 12.25
C GLU A 148 -2.67 -10.87 13.49
N THR A 149 -2.06 -10.92 14.68
CA THR A 149 -2.76 -11.13 15.94
C THR A 149 -3.72 -9.98 16.24
N LEU A 150 -3.27 -8.75 16.04
CA LEU A 150 -4.06 -7.54 16.19
C LEU A 150 -5.25 -7.51 15.23
N ALA A 151 -5.04 -7.77 13.94
CA ALA A 151 -6.13 -7.84 12.97
C ALA A 151 -7.10 -8.97 13.30
N ARG A 152 -6.60 -10.16 13.69
CA ARG A 152 -7.41 -11.33 14.03
C ARG A 152 -8.31 -11.12 15.25
N SER A 153 -7.93 -10.23 16.16
CA SER A 153 -8.76 -9.87 17.32
C SER A 153 -10.12 -9.29 16.91
N GLY A 154 -10.22 -8.69 15.72
CA GLY A 154 -11.41 -7.97 15.25
C GLY A 154 -11.66 -6.64 15.98
N ALA A 155 -10.76 -6.24 16.89
CA ALA A 155 -10.88 -5.02 17.68
C ALA A 155 -10.10 -3.83 17.09
N ILE A 156 -9.36 -4.04 16.00
CA ILE A 156 -8.51 -3.00 15.37
C ILE A 156 -9.12 -2.58 14.03
N ASP A 157 -9.41 -1.30 13.89
CA ASP A 157 -9.97 -0.70 12.67
C ASP A 157 -8.87 -0.32 11.67
N ILE A 158 -7.71 0.13 12.17
CA ILE A 158 -6.54 0.46 11.34
C ILE A 158 -5.25 -0.06 11.97
N VAL A 159 -4.40 -0.70 11.17
CA VAL A 159 -3.06 -1.15 11.58
C VAL A 159 -2.02 -0.73 10.56
N VAL A 160 -0.92 -0.18 11.04
CA VAL A 160 0.17 0.36 10.21
C VAL A 160 1.46 -0.39 10.49
N LEU A 161 2.24 -0.69 9.46
CA LEU A 161 3.63 -1.14 9.58
C LEU A 161 4.55 -0.12 8.92
N ASP A 162 5.41 0.51 9.72
CA ASP A 162 6.39 1.50 9.29
C ASP A 162 7.83 1.03 9.60
N SER A 163 8.62 0.56 8.65
CA SER A 163 8.30 0.32 7.24
C SER A 163 8.77 -1.05 6.78
N VAL A 164 8.23 -1.51 5.65
CA VAL A 164 8.62 -2.78 5.03
C VAL A 164 10.11 -2.80 4.70
N ALA A 165 10.67 -1.64 4.31
CA ALA A 165 12.08 -1.51 3.96
C ALA A 165 13.02 -1.75 5.15
N ALA A 166 12.56 -1.47 6.37
CA ALA A 166 13.31 -1.63 7.61
C ALA A 166 13.17 -3.02 8.24
N MET A 167 12.27 -3.87 7.75
CA MET A 167 12.12 -5.23 8.30
C MET A 167 13.36 -6.07 8.01
N VAL A 168 14.06 -6.45 9.08
CA VAL A 168 15.16 -7.40 9.04
C VAL A 168 14.64 -8.75 9.51
N THR A 169 14.95 -9.83 8.79
CA THR A 169 14.54 -11.18 9.20
C THR A 169 15.41 -11.70 10.34
N LYS A 170 14.88 -12.64 11.12
CA LYS A 170 15.67 -13.26 12.19
C LYS A 170 17.00 -13.85 11.68
N ALA A 171 16.98 -14.47 10.49
CA ALA A 171 18.17 -15.02 9.87
C ALA A 171 19.24 -13.95 9.55
N GLU A 172 18.80 -12.75 9.17
CA GLU A 172 19.70 -11.61 8.92
C GLU A 172 20.26 -11.03 10.22
N ILE A 173 19.45 -11.00 11.30
CA ILE A 173 19.90 -10.52 12.63
C ILE A 173 20.91 -11.47 13.27
N ASP A 174 20.67 -12.78 13.15
CA ASP A 174 21.57 -13.81 13.69
C ASP A 174 22.85 -13.99 12.82
N GLY A 175 22.87 -13.40 11.62
CA GLY A 175 23.99 -13.46 10.68
C GLY A 175 25.06 -12.39 10.90
N GLU A 176 26.16 -12.49 10.16
CA GLU A 176 27.23 -11.48 10.18
C GLU A 176 27.07 -10.44 9.07
N ILE A 177 27.60 -9.23 9.29
CA ILE A 177 27.62 -8.19 8.26
C ILE A 177 28.46 -8.69 7.08
N GLY A 178 27.83 -8.83 5.91
CA GLY A 178 28.46 -9.35 4.69
C GLY A 178 27.92 -10.72 4.27
N ASP A 179 27.15 -11.39 5.13
CA ASP A 179 26.44 -12.61 4.77
C ASP A 179 25.35 -12.36 3.71
N SER A 180 25.15 -13.35 2.84
CA SER A 180 24.23 -13.24 1.72
C SER A 180 22.85 -13.81 2.07
N PHE A 181 21.87 -12.93 2.26
CA PHE A 181 20.48 -13.28 2.56
C PHE A 181 19.52 -12.98 1.41
N VAL A 182 19.87 -13.47 0.21
CA VAL A 182 19.10 -13.15 -1.01
C VAL A 182 17.64 -13.61 -0.89
N GLY A 183 16.72 -12.65 -1.00
CA GLY A 183 15.28 -12.90 -1.12
C GLY A 183 14.61 -13.44 0.16
N VAL A 184 15.25 -13.40 1.32
CA VAL A 184 14.64 -13.84 2.59
C VAL A 184 13.43 -12.96 2.93
N GLN A 185 13.59 -11.64 2.89
CA GLN A 185 12.51 -10.68 3.13
C GLN A 185 11.32 -10.86 2.14
N ALA A 186 11.60 -11.10 0.86
CA ALA A 186 10.55 -11.31 -0.15
C ALA A 186 9.74 -12.60 0.10
N ARG A 187 10.39 -13.67 0.57
CA ARG A 187 9.72 -14.92 0.96
C ARG A 187 8.87 -14.73 2.21
N LEU A 188 9.39 -14.02 3.21
CA LEU A 188 8.64 -13.65 4.42
C LEU A 188 7.37 -12.88 4.06
N MET A 189 7.49 -11.83 3.25
CA MET A 189 6.34 -11.04 2.79
C MET A 189 5.33 -11.88 2.02
N SER A 190 5.78 -12.76 1.13
CA SER A 190 4.89 -13.65 0.37
C SER A 190 4.10 -14.59 1.28
N ALA A 191 4.73 -15.16 2.31
CA ALA A 191 4.08 -16.01 3.28
C ALA A 191 3.09 -15.22 4.17
N ALA A 192 3.49 -14.04 4.63
CA ALA A 192 2.67 -13.19 5.49
C ALA A 192 1.44 -12.65 4.75
N MET A 193 1.58 -12.13 3.53
CA MET A 193 0.47 -11.61 2.75
C MET A 193 -0.61 -12.67 2.50
N ARG A 194 -0.21 -13.93 2.27
CA ARG A 194 -1.14 -15.05 2.09
C ARG A 194 -2.02 -15.30 3.33
N LYS A 195 -1.46 -15.13 4.53
CA LYS A 195 -2.19 -15.28 5.79
C LYS A 195 -3.02 -14.03 6.11
N LEU A 196 -2.38 -12.86 6.06
CA LEU A 196 -2.94 -11.57 6.46
C LEU A 196 -4.16 -11.18 5.62
N THR A 197 -4.16 -11.43 4.31
CA THR A 197 -5.26 -11.03 3.43
C THR A 197 -6.62 -11.57 3.90
N SER A 198 -6.68 -12.84 4.32
CA SER A 198 -7.93 -13.42 4.80
C SER A 198 -8.34 -12.87 6.17
N VAL A 199 -7.37 -12.61 7.05
CA VAL A 199 -7.60 -12.07 8.38
C VAL A 199 -8.15 -10.64 8.28
N ILE A 200 -7.43 -9.77 7.56
CA ILE A 200 -7.77 -8.36 7.35
C ILE A 200 -9.15 -8.24 6.73
N SER A 201 -9.47 -9.04 5.71
CA SER A 201 -10.79 -9.00 5.07
C SER A 201 -11.93 -9.42 6.00
N LYS A 202 -11.69 -10.35 6.93
CA LYS A 202 -12.72 -10.82 7.87
C LYS A 202 -12.88 -9.90 9.08
N SER A 203 -11.80 -9.24 9.49
CA SER A 203 -11.80 -8.28 10.61
C SER A 203 -12.25 -6.88 10.20
N ASN A 204 -12.39 -6.62 8.90
CA ASN A 204 -12.69 -5.30 8.35
C ASN A 204 -11.62 -4.23 8.70
N THR A 205 -10.39 -4.66 9.02
CA THR A 205 -9.28 -3.77 9.36
C THR A 205 -8.68 -3.14 8.10
N VAL A 206 -8.30 -1.87 8.15
CA VAL A 206 -7.44 -1.21 7.16
C VAL A 206 -5.99 -1.52 7.52
N ALA A 207 -5.26 -2.25 6.67
CA ALA A 207 -3.85 -2.57 6.92
C ALA A 207 -2.95 -1.76 5.99
N ILE A 208 -2.18 -0.83 6.54
CA ILE A 208 -1.26 0.04 5.80
C ILE A 208 0.16 -0.48 5.96
N PHE A 209 0.84 -0.66 4.83
CA PHE A 209 2.27 -0.91 4.77
C PHE A 209 2.95 0.33 4.22
N ILE A 210 3.79 0.96 5.03
CA ILE A 210 4.67 2.03 4.56
C ILE A 210 5.88 1.39 3.92
N ASN A 211 6.31 1.93 2.78
CA ASN A 211 7.47 1.43 2.05
C ASN A 211 8.31 2.57 1.48
N GLN A 212 9.56 2.25 1.17
CA GLN A 212 10.49 3.18 0.56
C GLN A 212 10.70 2.82 -0.91
N VAL A 213 11.10 3.79 -1.72
CA VAL A 213 11.61 3.51 -3.07
C VAL A 213 13.07 3.09 -3.00
N ARG A 214 13.44 2.16 -3.87
CA ARG A 214 14.82 1.72 -4.17
C ARG A 214 14.98 1.67 -5.68
N GLU A 215 16.19 1.84 -6.18
CA GLU A 215 16.46 1.69 -7.60
C GLU A 215 16.94 0.28 -7.92
N LYS A 216 16.43 -0.30 -9.00
CA LYS A 216 16.96 -1.54 -9.57
C LYS A 216 18.20 -1.22 -10.39
N ILE A 217 19.34 -1.75 -9.95
CA ILE A 217 20.61 -1.65 -10.68
C ILE A 217 20.45 -2.38 -12.03
N GLY A 218 20.94 -1.76 -13.12
CA GLY A 218 20.99 -2.36 -14.45
C GLY A 218 19.78 -2.10 -15.35
N VAL A 219 18.80 -1.30 -14.92
CA VAL A 219 17.69 -0.85 -15.77
C VAL A 219 18.15 0.33 -16.64
N MET A 220 18.35 0.09 -17.94
CA MET A 220 18.74 1.13 -18.91
C MET A 220 17.55 1.85 -19.56
N TYR A 221 16.34 1.30 -19.47
CA TYR A 221 15.13 1.86 -20.07
C TYR A 221 13.93 1.67 -19.14
N GLY A 222 13.06 2.69 -19.04
CA GLY A 222 11.90 2.70 -18.15
C GLY A 222 12.19 3.26 -16.75
N ASN A 223 11.22 3.10 -15.84
CA ASN A 223 11.36 3.56 -14.45
C ASN A 223 12.18 2.55 -13.63
N PRO A 224 13.36 2.91 -13.09
CA PRO A 224 14.20 2.00 -12.29
C PRO A 224 13.65 1.79 -10.88
N GLU A 225 12.68 2.59 -10.43
CA GLU A 225 12.20 2.53 -9.06
C GLU A 225 11.40 1.25 -8.75
N THR A 226 11.63 0.74 -7.56
CA THR A 226 10.94 -0.42 -7.01
C THR A 226 10.76 -0.28 -5.50
N THR A 227 9.97 -1.18 -4.91
CA THR A 227 9.74 -1.19 -3.46
C THR A 227 10.31 -2.49 -2.86
N PRO A 228 10.96 -2.43 -1.68
CA PRO A 228 11.41 -3.60 -0.92
C PRO A 228 10.29 -4.58 -0.54
N GLY A 229 10.67 -5.78 -0.08
CA GLY A 229 9.71 -6.84 0.29
C GLY A 229 9.21 -7.70 -0.87
N GLY A 230 9.85 -7.61 -2.04
CA GLY A 230 9.48 -8.40 -3.23
C GLY A 230 8.20 -7.94 -3.90
N ARG A 231 7.57 -8.83 -4.69
CA ARG A 231 6.37 -8.49 -5.47
C ARG A 231 5.05 -8.70 -4.73
N ALA A 232 5.04 -9.47 -3.64
CA ALA A 232 3.82 -9.91 -2.97
C ALA A 232 2.93 -8.72 -2.56
N LEU A 233 3.48 -7.76 -1.81
CA LEU A 233 2.72 -6.61 -1.35
C LEU A 233 2.04 -5.85 -2.51
N LYS A 234 2.75 -5.68 -3.63
CA LYS A 234 2.20 -5.01 -4.82
C LYS A 234 0.95 -5.70 -5.37
N PHE A 235 0.87 -7.03 -5.30
CA PHE A 235 -0.28 -7.79 -5.79
C PHE A 235 -1.44 -7.83 -4.79
N TYR A 236 -1.13 -8.04 -3.51
CA TYR A 236 -2.11 -8.15 -2.43
C TYR A 236 -2.72 -6.79 -2.04
N ALA A 237 -1.96 -5.70 -2.14
CA ALA A 237 -2.48 -4.36 -1.93
C ALA A 237 -3.67 -4.08 -2.87
N SER A 238 -4.79 -3.65 -2.29
CA SER A 238 -5.95 -3.19 -3.05
C SER A 238 -5.76 -1.76 -3.54
N VAL A 239 -5.06 -0.95 -2.73
CA VAL A 239 -4.71 0.42 -3.06
C VAL A 239 -3.20 0.57 -2.89
N ARG A 240 -2.56 1.27 -3.84
CA ARG A 240 -1.16 1.69 -3.71
C ARG A 240 -1.10 3.19 -3.96
N ILE A 241 -0.52 3.92 -3.00
CA ILE A 241 -0.39 5.37 -3.03
C ILE A 241 1.09 5.71 -3.08
N GLU A 242 1.50 6.39 -4.13
CA GLU A 242 2.82 6.97 -4.26
C GLU A 242 2.80 8.38 -3.69
N VAL A 243 3.65 8.67 -2.72
CA VAL A 243 3.74 9.96 -2.05
C VAL A 243 5.09 10.60 -2.35
N ARG A 244 5.07 11.81 -2.91
CA ARG A 244 6.29 12.57 -3.24
C ARG A 244 6.22 13.98 -2.69
N LYS A 245 7.36 14.43 -2.18
CA LYS A 245 7.60 15.82 -1.80
C LYS A 245 7.65 16.71 -3.04
N GLY A 246 6.94 17.83 -2.98
CA GLY A 246 6.89 18.86 -4.01
C GLY A 246 7.62 20.13 -3.60
N GLU A 247 7.02 21.26 -3.92
CA GLU A 247 7.60 22.60 -3.82
C GLU A 247 7.64 23.12 -2.38
N LYS A 248 8.58 24.02 -2.09
CA LYS A 248 8.66 24.71 -0.79
C LYS A 248 7.48 25.67 -0.64
N ILE A 249 6.88 25.67 0.54
CA ILE A 249 5.90 26.67 0.95
C ILE A 249 6.63 27.69 1.82
N VAL A 250 6.65 28.94 1.38
CA VAL A 250 7.33 30.06 2.07
C VAL A 250 6.29 31.08 2.51
N ASP A 251 6.32 31.45 3.78
CA ASP A 251 5.51 32.54 4.34
C ASP A 251 6.44 33.48 5.10
N ASP A 252 6.32 34.79 4.85
CA ASP A 252 7.18 35.84 5.43
C ASP A 252 8.72 35.57 5.39
N GLY A 253 9.17 34.80 4.39
CA GLY A 253 10.59 34.48 4.17
C GLY A 253 11.06 33.18 4.85
N GLU A 254 10.21 32.52 5.62
CA GLU A 254 10.50 31.24 6.27
C GLU A 254 9.85 30.07 5.53
N ILE A 255 10.54 28.92 5.46
CA ILE A 255 9.96 27.71 4.90
C ILE A 255 9.06 27.07 5.96
N ILE A 256 7.76 27.11 5.74
CA ILE A 256 6.75 26.58 6.68
C ILE A 256 6.29 25.16 6.34
N GLY A 257 6.66 24.65 5.16
CA GLY A 257 6.27 23.33 4.71
C GLY A 257 6.63 23.04 3.26
N TYR A 258 6.03 21.98 2.73
CA TYR A 258 6.15 21.60 1.32
C TYR A 258 4.80 21.17 0.77
N THR A 259 4.58 21.36 -0.53
CA THR A 259 3.49 20.63 -1.19
C THR A 259 3.84 19.14 -1.24
N THR A 260 2.84 18.29 -1.17
CA THR A 260 2.98 16.84 -1.28
C THR A 260 2.02 16.33 -2.33
N LYS A 261 2.55 15.58 -3.29
CA LYS A 261 1.79 14.95 -4.36
C LYS A 261 1.54 13.49 -4.00
N CYS A 262 0.28 13.08 -4.03
CA CYS A 262 -0.14 11.70 -3.84
C CYS A 262 -0.76 11.17 -5.13
N LYS A 263 -0.26 10.04 -5.65
CA LYS A 263 -0.78 9.38 -6.84
C LYS A 263 -1.29 7.98 -6.49
N VAL A 264 -2.54 7.68 -6.84
CA VAL A 264 -3.14 6.37 -6.62
C VAL A 264 -2.74 5.43 -7.76
N VAL A 265 -1.54 4.84 -7.68
CA VAL A 265 -0.97 4.01 -8.76
C VAL A 265 -1.66 2.64 -8.91
N LYS A 266 -2.45 2.23 -7.91
CA LYS A 266 -3.30 1.03 -7.98
C LYS A 266 -4.55 1.27 -7.16
N ASN A 267 -5.70 0.89 -7.71
CA ASN A 267 -6.98 0.94 -7.03
C ASN A 267 -7.87 -0.23 -7.50
N LYS A 268 -8.28 -1.11 -6.58
CA LYS A 268 -9.19 -2.24 -6.85
C LYS A 268 -10.65 -1.95 -6.46
N VAL A 269 -10.94 -0.76 -5.94
CA VAL A 269 -12.26 -0.38 -5.41
C VAL A 269 -12.87 0.82 -6.15
N ALA A 270 -12.07 1.59 -6.88
CA ALA A 270 -12.48 2.63 -7.81
C ALA A 270 -11.44 2.75 -8.95
N PRO A 271 -11.66 3.62 -9.96
CA PRO A 271 -10.66 3.87 -11.00
C PRO A 271 -9.29 4.31 -10.44
N PRO A 272 -8.18 3.74 -10.92
CA PRO A 272 -6.82 4.12 -10.51
C PRO A 272 -6.31 5.39 -11.22
N PHE A 273 -5.07 5.76 -10.91
CA PHE A 273 -4.25 6.81 -11.55
C PHE A 273 -4.64 8.26 -11.29
N LYS A 274 -5.70 8.50 -10.52
CA LYS A 274 -5.97 9.81 -9.97
C LYS A 274 -4.82 10.27 -9.07
N GLU A 275 -4.59 11.56 -9.09
CA GLU A 275 -3.59 12.22 -8.25
C GLU A 275 -4.18 13.44 -7.56
N THR A 276 -3.55 13.82 -6.47
CA THR A 276 -3.89 15.02 -5.71
C THR A 276 -2.62 15.65 -5.18
N GLN A 277 -2.70 16.95 -4.90
CA GLN A 277 -1.63 17.71 -4.28
C GLN A 277 -2.20 18.56 -3.15
N PHE A 278 -1.54 18.53 -2.00
CA PHE A 278 -1.92 19.32 -0.83
C PHE A 278 -0.69 19.87 -0.10
N ASP A 279 -0.92 20.89 0.72
CA ASP A 279 0.14 21.50 1.53
C ASP A 279 0.41 20.63 2.77
N MET A 280 1.68 20.31 3.00
CA MET A 280 2.19 19.64 4.20
C MET A 280 2.96 20.66 5.05
N ILE A 281 2.34 21.12 6.14
CA ILE A 281 2.89 22.15 7.03
C ILE A 281 3.62 21.49 8.19
N PHE A 282 4.78 22.02 8.57
CA PHE A 282 5.55 21.46 9.68
C PHE A 282 4.77 21.58 11.00
N GLY A 283 4.75 20.52 11.79
CA GLY A 283 4.02 20.47 13.06
C GLY A 283 2.49 20.34 12.94
N GLU A 284 1.88 20.69 11.80
CA GLU A 284 0.43 20.60 11.59
C GLU A 284 0.01 19.46 10.65
N GLY A 285 0.91 19.04 9.74
CA GLY A 285 0.63 18.01 8.75
C GLY A 285 -0.18 18.51 7.55
N ILE A 286 -1.16 17.73 7.11
CA ILE A 286 -1.99 18.02 5.94
C ILE A 286 -2.87 19.25 6.21
N SER A 287 -2.70 20.29 5.40
CA SER A 287 -3.51 21.50 5.52
C SER A 287 -4.86 21.36 4.80
N ARG A 288 -5.87 20.86 5.52
CA ARG A 288 -7.24 20.75 5.00
C ARG A 288 -7.84 22.08 4.54
N LEU A 289 -7.50 23.20 5.21
CA LEU A 289 -7.90 24.53 4.76
C LEU A 289 -7.19 24.94 3.46
N GLY A 290 -5.92 24.56 3.31
CA GLY A 290 -5.18 24.76 2.07
C GLY A 290 -5.82 24.01 0.90
N GLU A 291 -6.26 22.78 1.13
CA GLU A 291 -7.00 21.96 0.18
C GLU A 291 -8.32 22.60 -0.26
N ILE A 292 -9.13 23.09 0.69
CA ILE A 292 -10.39 23.80 0.38
C ILE A 292 -10.13 25.02 -0.51
N ILE A 293 -9.07 25.79 -0.23
CA ILE A 293 -8.74 26.96 -1.03
C ILE A 293 -8.30 26.56 -2.44
N THR A 294 -7.38 25.60 -2.55
CA THR A 294 -6.86 25.13 -3.86
C THR A 294 -7.98 24.55 -4.72
N MET A 295 -8.77 23.61 -4.18
CA MET A 295 -9.89 23.01 -4.93
C MET A 295 -11.00 24.01 -5.23
N GLY A 296 -11.26 24.96 -4.32
CA GLY A 296 -12.21 26.04 -4.55
C GLY A 296 -11.76 26.98 -5.67
N GLU A 297 -10.45 27.22 -5.80
CA GLU A 297 -9.86 27.99 -6.91
C GLU A 297 -9.99 27.24 -8.23
N GLU A 298 -9.63 25.96 -8.27
CA GLU A 298 -9.72 25.09 -9.46
C GLU A 298 -11.16 24.94 -9.97
N LEU A 299 -12.13 24.80 -9.06
CA LEU A 299 -13.57 24.73 -9.41
C LEU A 299 -14.21 26.10 -9.70
N GLY A 300 -13.46 27.19 -9.54
CA GLY A 300 -13.93 28.56 -9.80
C GLY A 300 -14.88 29.14 -8.74
N PHE A 301 -15.05 28.46 -7.60
CA PHE A 301 -15.83 28.97 -6.47
C PHE A 301 -15.10 30.09 -5.73
N ILE A 302 -13.80 29.94 -5.55
CA ILE A 302 -12.92 30.95 -4.98
C ILE A 302 -12.21 31.65 -6.15
N LYS A 303 -12.32 32.97 -6.22
CA LYS A 303 -11.68 33.78 -7.25
C LYS A 303 -10.41 34.40 -6.72
N LYS A 304 -9.31 34.20 -7.46
CA LYS A 304 -8.03 34.86 -7.22
C LYS A 304 -7.85 36.05 -8.15
N SER A 305 -7.60 37.23 -7.59
CA SER A 305 -7.31 38.47 -8.32
C SER A 305 -5.97 39.03 -7.82
N GLY A 306 -4.90 38.73 -8.56
CA GLY A 306 -3.53 38.96 -8.09
C GLY A 306 -3.24 38.13 -6.85
N ALA A 307 -2.93 38.79 -5.73
CA ALA A 307 -2.71 38.13 -4.44
C ALA A 307 -4.00 37.96 -3.60
N TRP A 308 -5.14 38.49 -4.04
CA TRP A 308 -6.37 38.49 -3.24
C TRP A 308 -7.27 37.29 -3.58
N TYR A 309 -7.74 36.60 -2.55
CA TYR A 309 -8.75 35.56 -2.62
C TYR A 309 -10.13 36.11 -2.24
N SER A 310 -11.14 35.74 -3.01
CA SER A 310 -12.52 36.20 -2.81
C SER A 310 -13.53 35.10 -3.08
N TYR A 311 -14.67 35.17 -2.40
CA TYR A 311 -15.79 34.24 -2.56
C TYR A 311 -17.09 35.04 -2.60
N ASN A 312 -17.92 34.83 -3.62
CA ASN A 312 -19.18 35.57 -3.84
C ASN A 312 -19.05 37.12 -3.72
N GLY A 313 -17.89 37.68 -4.04
CA GLY A 313 -17.61 39.12 -3.94
C GLY A 313 -17.07 39.57 -2.57
N GLU A 314 -17.13 38.73 -1.55
CA GLU A 314 -16.47 38.95 -0.26
C GLU A 314 -14.97 38.64 -0.36
N ARG A 315 -14.13 39.47 0.28
CA ARG A 315 -12.67 39.26 0.30
C ARG A 315 -12.32 38.34 1.47
N LEU A 316 -11.76 37.17 1.14
CA LEU A 316 -11.32 36.21 2.14
C LEU A 316 -9.94 36.56 2.72
N GLY A 317 -9.02 37.07 1.89
CA GLY A 317 -7.68 37.40 2.35
C GLY A 317 -6.69 37.71 1.22
N GLN A 318 -5.55 38.30 1.59
CA GLN A 318 -4.42 38.51 0.69
C GLN A 318 -3.38 37.42 0.93
N GLY A 319 -3.22 36.51 -0.04
CA GLY A 319 -2.38 35.32 0.08
C GLY A 319 -3.10 34.12 0.70
N LYS A 320 -2.55 32.93 0.47
CA LYS A 320 -3.15 31.65 0.91
C LYS A 320 -3.23 31.56 2.44
N GLU A 321 -2.18 31.97 3.16
CA GLU A 321 -2.13 31.87 4.62
C GLU A 321 -3.13 32.77 5.35
N LYS A 322 -3.30 34.03 4.91
CA LYS A 322 -4.35 34.91 5.47
C LYS A 322 -5.76 34.39 5.17
N THR A 323 -5.94 33.78 4.00
CA THR A 323 -7.20 33.15 3.61
C THR A 323 -7.50 31.93 4.50
N LYS A 324 -6.50 31.11 4.83
CA LYS A 324 -6.63 29.99 5.78
C LYS A 324 -7.07 30.51 7.15
N LYS A 325 -6.43 31.56 7.68
CA LYS A 325 -6.83 32.19 8.97
C LYS A 325 -8.29 32.65 8.95
N PHE A 326 -8.70 33.34 7.89
CA PHE A 326 -10.09 33.78 7.73
C PHE A 326 -11.09 32.62 7.71
N LEU A 327 -10.83 31.56 6.92
CA LEU A 327 -11.71 30.37 6.88
C LEU A 327 -11.71 29.56 8.18
N LYS A 328 -10.63 29.66 8.99
CA LYS A 328 -10.57 29.05 10.32
C LYS A 328 -11.46 29.78 11.34
N GLU A 329 -11.67 31.08 11.16
CA GLU A 329 -12.51 31.92 12.02
C GLU A 329 -13.98 31.94 11.57
N ASN A 330 -14.28 31.49 10.35
CA ASN A 330 -15.61 31.51 9.74
C ASN A 330 -16.07 30.11 9.33
N ASP A 331 -16.48 29.31 10.31
CA ASP A 331 -16.85 27.90 10.14
C ASP A 331 -18.02 27.66 9.17
N ASP A 332 -19.06 28.50 9.23
CA ASP A 332 -20.23 28.38 8.34
C ASP A 332 -19.84 28.54 6.87
N LEU A 333 -19.02 29.56 6.58
CA LEU A 333 -18.52 29.82 5.24
C LEU A 333 -17.59 28.70 4.75
N ARG A 334 -16.70 28.21 5.62
CA ARG A 334 -15.83 27.07 5.32
C ARG A 334 -16.66 25.85 4.93
N LEU A 335 -17.69 25.51 5.71
CA LEU A 335 -18.56 24.36 5.46
C LEU A 335 -19.37 24.52 4.19
N GLU A 336 -19.85 25.73 3.88
CA GLU A 336 -20.54 26.03 2.62
C GLU A 336 -19.63 25.78 1.41
N ILE A 337 -18.40 26.32 1.44
CA ILE A 337 -17.42 26.14 0.36
C ILE A 337 -17.06 24.66 0.22
N GLU A 338 -16.79 23.97 1.33
CA GLU A 338 -16.47 22.55 1.32
C GLU A 338 -17.61 21.70 0.74
N GLY A 339 -18.86 22.01 1.08
CA GLY A 339 -20.05 21.35 0.52
C GLY A 339 -20.13 21.50 -1.00
N LYS A 340 -19.93 22.72 -1.51
CA LYS A 340 -19.91 22.99 -2.96
C LYS A 340 -18.78 22.26 -3.67
N ILE A 341 -17.60 22.17 -3.06
CA ILE A 341 -16.47 21.41 -3.60
C ILE A 341 -16.83 19.93 -3.70
N LYS A 342 -17.38 19.32 -2.64
CA LYS A 342 -17.77 17.90 -2.64
C LYS A 342 -18.83 17.58 -3.69
N GLU A 343 -19.80 18.47 -3.89
CA GLU A 343 -20.85 18.31 -4.91
C GLU A 343 -20.33 18.42 -6.35
N ASN A 344 -19.21 19.12 -6.56
CA ASN A 344 -18.66 19.40 -7.90
C ASN A 344 -17.32 18.73 -8.18
N MET A 345 -16.90 17.86 -7.27
CA MET A 345 -15.59 17.22 -7.28
C MET A 345 -15.36 16.38 -8.55
N SER A 346 -16.42 15.78 -9.10
CA SER A 346 -16.40 15.06 -10.38
C SER A 346 -15.90 15.88 -11.58
N LYS A 347 -15.94 17.22 -11.49
CA LYS A 347 -15.48 18.12 -12.55
C LYS A 347 -13.96 18.31 -12.55
N LEU A 348 -13.28 18.05 -11.43
CA LEU A 348 -11.81 18.11 -11.33
C LEU A 348 -11.13 17.01 -12.16
N ASP A 349 -11.81 15.88 -12.39
CA ASP A 349 -11.29 14.81 -13.24
C ASP A 349 -11.22 15.22 -14.73
N MET A 350 -12.07 16.15 -15.18
CA MET A 350 -12.17 16.52 -16.61
C MET A 350 -11.12 17.55 -17.03
N SER A 351 -10.66 18.41 -16.12
CA SER A 351 -9.59 19.37 -16.42
C SER A 351 -8.21 18.72 -16.50
N ALA A 352 -7.98 17.64 -15.75
CA ALA A 352 -6.72 16.89 -15.80
C ALA A 352 -6.53 16.08 -17.11
N SER A 353 -7.62 15.80 -17.85
CA SER A 353 -7.56 15.11 -19.14
C SER A 353 -7.27 16.01 -20.34
N GLU A 354 -7.39 17.34 -20.22
CA GLU A 354 -7.20 18.26 -21.36
C GLU A 354 -5.73 18.74 -21.51
N ASP A 355 -4.91 18.66 -20.45
CA ASP A 355 -3.50 19.12 -20.48
C ASP A 355 -2.48 17.99 -20.79
N GLY A 356 -2.94 16.83 -21.27
CA GLY A 356 -2.16 15.61 -21.38
C GLY A 356 -1.99 15.01 -22.78
N GLU A 357 -2.31 15.71 -23.88
CA GLU A 357 -1.95 15.23 -25.23
C GLU A 357 -0.49 15.57 -25.57
N GLY A 358 0.41 14.78 -24.99
CA GLY A 358 1.83 14.71 -25.33
C GLY A 358 2.31 13.27 -25.27
N THR A 359 2.17 12.56 -26.39
CA THR A 359 2.84 11.31 -26.81
C THR A 359 3.57 10.47 -25.73
N ASP A 360 3.01 9.31 -25.35
CA ASP A 360 3.62 7.99 -25.64
C ASP A 360 2.95 6.80 -24.90
N ASN A 361 2.69 5.75 -25.69
CA ASN A 361 2.60 4.31 -25.37
C ASN A 361 1.59 3.81 -24.30
N ALA A 362 0.33 3.65 -24.72
CA ALA A 362 -0.69 2.89 -23.99
C ALA A 362 -0.68 1.36 -24.25
N ASP A 363 0.19 0.84 -25.12
CA ASP A 363 0.06 -0.55 -25.63
C ASP A 363 1.02 -1.58 -24.98
N THR A 364 1.75 -1.22 -23.92
CA THR A 364 2.74 -2.11 -23.28
C THR A 364 2.37 -2.60 -21.88
N SER A 365 1.32 -2.06 -21.27
CA SER A 365 0.97 -2.37 -19.88
C SER A 365 0.16 -3.67 -19.71
N GLU A 366 -0.71 -3.99 -20.68
CA GLU A 366 -1.50 -5.24 -20.65
C GLU A 366 -0.64 -6.47 -20.99
N SER A 367 0.28 -6.34 -21.97
CA SER A 367 1.18 -7.44 -22.35
C SER A 367 2.26 -7.73 -21.29
N ALA A 368 2.68 -6.72 -20.52
CA ALA A 368 3.55 -6.92 -19.37
C ALA A 368 2.81 -7.62 -18.22
N ALA A 369 1.56 -7.26 -17.95
CA ALA A 369 0.74 -7.91 -16.92
C ALA A 369 0.45 -9.38 -17.25
N GLU A 370 0.18 -9.72 -18.51
CA GLU A 370 -0.06 -11.10 -18.96
C GLU A 370 1.20 -11.98 -18.95
N ASN A 371 2.35 -11.44 -19.32
CA ASN A 371 3.62 -12.17 -19.27
C ASN A 371 4.09 -12.39 -17.82
N GLU A 372 3.87 -11.42 -16.94
CA GLU A 372 4.16 -11.55 -15.50
C GLU A 372 3.24 -12.58 -14.82
N LEU A 373 1.97 -12.70 -15.23
CA LEU A 373 1.04 -13.72 -14.71
C LEU A 373 1.47 -15.16 -15.07
N LYS A 374 2.13 -15.37 -16.22
CA LYS A 374 2.67 -16.67 -16.62
C LYS A 374 3.94 -17.04 -15.84
N GLU A 375 4.87 -16.10 -15.66
CA GLU A 375 6.10 -16.35 -14.88
C GLU A 375 5.80 -16.66 -13.40
N ILE A 376 4.75 -16.06 -12.83
CA ILE A 376 4.30 -16.33 -11.45
C ILE A 376 3.75 -17.75 -11.29
N GLY A 377 3.04 -18.26 -12.30
CA GLY A 377 2.56 -19.65 -12.29
C GLY A 377 3.70 -20.66 -12.23
N ASP A 378 4.79 -20.36 -12.93
CA ASP A 378 5.98 -21.22 -13.00
C ASP A 378 6.86 -21.11 -11.73
N GLU A 379 6.92 -19.93 -11.10
CA GLU A 379 7.72 -19.73 -9.88
C GLU A 379 7.01 -20.23 -8.61
N ALA A 380 5.68 -20.07 -8.53
CA ALA A 380 4.87 -20.68 -7.46
C ALA A 380 4.88 -22.21 -7.53
N ALA A 381 4.95 -22.80 -8.74
CA ALA A 381 5.08 -24.24 -8.93
C ALA A 381 6.45 -24.79 -8.49
N LYS A 382 7.52 -23.99 -8.56
CA LYS A 382 8.87 -24.37 -8.09
C LYS A 382 9.02 -24.30 -6.57
N ALA A 383 8.27 -23.44 -5.89
CA ALA A 383 8.29 -23.31 -4.44
C ALA A 383 7.59 -24.48 -3.70
N ASP A 384 6.76 -25.25 -4.42
CA ASP A 384 5.97 -26.38 -3.87
C ASP A 384 6.60 -27.77 -4.18
N ALA A 385 7.78 -27.80 -4.80
CA ALA A 385 8.50 -29.04 -5.07
C ALA A 385 9.26 -29.52 -3.81
N PRO A 386 9.13 -30.80 -3.40
CA PRO A 386 9.91 -31.33 -2.30
C PRO A 386 11.40 -31.30 -2.65
N ALA A 387 12.24 -30.90 -1.69
CA ALA A 387 13.69 -30.80 -1.86
C ALA A 387 14.27 -32.11 -2.45
N PRO A 388 15.20 -32.03 -3.42
CA PRO A 388 15.83 -33.23 -3.96
C PRO A 388 16.61 -33.94 -2.86
N ALA A 389 16.41 -35.26 -2.74
CA ALA A 389 17.11 -36.09 -1.77
C ALA A 389 18.64 -36.00 -1.96
N PRO A 390 19.45 -36.04 -0.89
CA PRO A 390 20.89 -35.97 -1.01
C PRO A 390 21.43 -37.17 -1.80
N ALA A 391 22.24 -36.91 -2.81
CA ALA A 391 22.82 -37.94 -3.66
C ALA A 391 23.73 -38.90 -2.85
N PRO A 392 23.75 -40.21 -3.18
CA PRO A 392 24.52 -41.18 -2.42
C PRO A 392 26.03 -40.95 -2.63
N LYS A 393 26.77 -40.86 -1.51
CA LYS A 393 28.24 -40.82 -1.48
C LYS A 393 28.80 -42.06 -2.20
N LYS A 394 29.42 -41.87 -3.37
CA LYS A 394 30.25 -42.90 -4.00
C LYS A 394 31.66 -42.88 -3.40
N LYS A 395 32.11 -44.05 -2.97
CA LYS A 395 33.47 -44.35 -2.50
C LYS A 395 34.48 -44.25 -3.66
N GLY A 396 35.72 -43.92 -3.29
CA GLY A 396 36.84 -43.46 -4.11
C GLY A 396 37.31 -44.31 -5.30
N ALA A 397 38.05 -43.63 -6.17
CA ALA A 397 39.18 -44.17 -6.94
C ALA A 397 40.22 -43.05 -7.14
N ALA A 398 41.49 -43.44 -7.17
CA ALA A 398 42.66 -42.60 -6.89
C ALA A 398 43.25 -41.81 -8.10
N LYS A 399 43.86 -40.66 -7.75
CA LYS A 399 44.99 -39.91 -8.33
C LYS A 399 45.10 -39.71 -9.86
N LYS A 400 45.19 -38.44 -10.27
CA LYS A 400 46.36 -37.89 -10.98
C LYS A 400 46.63 -36.46 -10.54
N SER A 401 47.89 -36.21 -10.20
CA SER A 401 48.51 -34.95 -9.79
C SER A 401 48.56 -33.96 -10.94
N VAL A 402 48.19 -32.70 -10.69
CA VAL A 402 48.63 -31.55 -11.47
C VAL A 402 49.24 -30.56 -10.48
N VAL A 403 50.54 -30.34 -10.64
CA VAL A 403 51.32 -29.29 -9.99
C VAL A 403 50.96 -27.99 -10.71
N VAL A 404 50.55 -26.97 -9.97
CA VAL A 404 50.47 -25.60 -10.48
C VAL A 404 51.44 -24.79 -9.64
N GLU A 405 52.50 -24.32 -10.28
CA GLU A 405 53.45 -23.37 -9.73
C GLU A 405 52.74 -22.03 -9.51
N ALA A 406 52.98 -21.43 -8.35
CA ALA A 406 52.50 -20.11 -8.02
C ALA A 406 53.44 -19.09 -8.66
N ASP A 407 52.99 -18.46 -9.74
CA ASP A 407 53.60 -17.21 -10.21
C ASP A 407 53.04 -16.04 -9.40
N SER A 408 53.98 -15.36 -8.78
CA SER A 408 53.89 -14.14 -8.00
C SER A 408 53.62 -12.94 -8.89
N ASP A 409 52.52 -12.23 -8.63
CA ASP A 409 52.40 -10.80 -8.93
C ASP A 409 51.63 -10.16 -7.75
N PHE A 410 52.37 -9.90 -6.68
CA PHE A 410 51.95 -9.09 -5.54
C PHE A 410 52.83 -7.85 -5.57
N GLU A 411 52.36 -6.77 -6.19
CA GLU A 411 53.04 -5.47 -6.09
C GLU A 411 52.81 -4.91 -4.69
N GLU A 412 53.92 -4.77 -3.97
CA GLU A 412 54.04 -4.26 -2.61
C GLU A 412 54.00 -2.73 -2.66
N PHE A 413 52.93 -2.12 -2.12
CA PHE A 413 52.84 -0.67 -1.93
C PHE A 413 53.85 -0.24 -0.85
N SER A 414 54.77 0.67 -1.19
CA SER A 414 55.71 1.25 -0.22
C SER A 414 55.14 2.52 0.44
N PRO A 415 55.55 2.89 1.67
CA PRO A 415 54.98 4.02 2.42
C PRO A 415 55.42 5.41 1.93
N GLU A 416 55.93 5.56 0.71
CA GLU A 416 56.42 6.84 0.18
C GLU A 416 55.41 7.57 -0.73
N ASP A 417 54.26 6.95 -1.05
CA ASP A 417 53.20 7.55 -1.89
C ASP A 417 52.14 8.36 -1.11
N LEU A 418 52.45 8.76 0.13
CA LEU A 418 51.67 9.73 0.89
C LEU A 418 52.56 10.92 1.27
N GLY A 419 52.74 11.83 0.31
CA GLY A 419 53.34 13.15 0.47
C GLY A 419 52.42 14.23 -0.08
#